data_AF-A0A7G1ITB5-F1
#
_entry.id   AF-A0A7G1ITB5-F1
#
_cell.length_a   1.000
_cell.length_b   1.000
_cell.length_c   1.000
_cell.angle_alpha   90.00
_cell.angle_beta   90.00
_cell.angle_gamma   90.00
#
_symmetry.space_group_name_H-M   'P 1'
#
loop_
_entity.id
_entity.type
_entity.pdbx_description
1 polymer ?
#
loop_
_entity_poly.entity_id
_entity_poly.type
_entity_poly.pdbx_seq_one_letter_code
_entity_poly.pdbx_strand_id
1 'polypeptide(L)' 'MISRSPTPTGSPASDGFNADAYLSGLEKLAALGVTWVQVGLPGDSLAHVLESIERFWTLVIDAA' A
#
# COMPACT_ATOMS: atom_id res chain seq x y z
N MET A 1 16.36 -8.41 10.91
CA MET A 1 15.05 -8.10 10.30
C MET A 1 14.54 -6.82 10.95
N ILE A 2 14.68 -5.66 10.28
CA ILE A 2 14.29 -4.36 10.85
C ILE A 2 12.86 -4.10 10.39
N SER A 3 11.89 -4.31 11.29
CA SER A 3 10.52 -3.86 11.10
C SER A 3 10.49 -2.34 11.28
N ARG A 4 10.43 -1.59 10.18
CA ARG A 4 10.12 -0.16 10.24
C ARG A 4 8.61 -0.01 10.10
N SER A 5 7.97 0.51 11.16
CA SER A 5 6.58 0.93 11.15
C SER A 5 6.31 1.84 9.94
N PRO A 6 5.17 1.70 9.26
CA PRO A 6 4.93 2.43 8.02
C PRO A 6 4.96 3.94 8.27
N THR A 7 5.79 4.61 7.48
CA THR A 7 5.74 6.04 7.17
C THR A 7 4.32 6.46 6.74
N PRO A 8 3.98 7.78 6.75
CA PRO A 8 2.60 8.30 6.70
C PRO A 8 1.82 8.06 5.38
N THR A 9 2.24 7.13 4.52
CA THR A 9 1.51 6.72 3.32
C THR A 9 0.24 5.90 3.62
N GLY A 10 0.02 5.50 4.87
CA GLY A 10 -1.20 4.81 5.30
C GLY A 10 -1.29 3.37 4.79
N SER A 11 -2.03 2.53 5.51
CA SER A 11 -2.39 1.20 5.03
C SER A 11 -3.53 1.33 4.00
N PRO A 12 -3.59 0.53 2.93
CA PRO A 12 -4.77 0.46 2.05
C PRO A 12 -6.06 0.08 2.80
N ALA A 13 -5.91 -0.52 3.98
CA ALA A 13 -6.99 -0.81 4.92
C ALA A 13 -7.52 0.42 5.67
N SER A 14 -6.87 1.58 5.55
CA SER A 14 -7.31 2.81 6.21
C SER A 14 -8.13 3.66 5.25
N ASP A 15 -9.21 4.26 5.75
CA ASP A 15 -10.03 5.21 4.99
C ASP A 15 -9.25 6.44 4.50
N GLY A 16 -8.09 6.72 5.10
CA GLY A 16 -7.18 7.78 4.69
C GLY A 16 -6.13 7.38 3.64
N PHE A 17 -6.25 6.20 3.01
CA PHE A 17 -5.30 5.74 2.00
C PHE A 17 -5.25 6.70 0.81
N ASN A 18 -4.04 7.23 0.52
CA ASN A 18 -3.79 8.13 -0.60
C ASN A 18 -2.88 7.43 -1.62
N ALA A 19 -3.46 7.03 -2.75
CA ALA A 19 -2.77 6.28 -3.79
C ALA A 19 -1.67 7.09 -4.48
N ASP A 20 -1.87 8.40 -4.72
CA ASP A 20 -0.86 9.26 -5.34
C ASP A 20 0.39 9.39 -4.45
N ALA A 21 0.18 9.60 -3.15
CA ALA A 21 1.26 9.65 -2.17
C ALA A 21 1.98 8.30 -2.07
N TYR A 22 1.25 7.20 -2.19
CA TYR A 22 1.79 5.85 -2.20
C TYR A 22 2.67 5.61 -3.44
N LEU A 23 2.18 5.90 -4.64
CA LEU A 23 2.92 5.78 -5.91
C LEU A 23 4.17 6.67 -5.93
N SER A 24 4.08 7.92 -5.49
CA SER A 24 5.25 8.80 -5.37
C SER A 24 6.29 8.27 -4.36
N GLY A 25 5.84 7.57 -3.33
CA GLY A 25 6.72 6.82 -2.42
C GLY A 25 7.44 5.67 -3.13
N LEU A 26 6.72 4.90 -3.96
CA LEU A 26 7.29 3.81 -4.74
C LEU A 26 8.32 4.29 -5.77
N GLU A 27 8.09 5.42 -6.44
CA GLU A 27 9.07 6.01 -7.37
C GLU A 27 10.40 6.33 -6.67
N LYS A 28 10.34 6.86 -5.44
CA LYS A 28 11.54 7.13 -4.64
C LYS A 28 12.26 5.85 -4.24
N LEU A 29 11.52 4.79 -3.91
CA LEU A 29 12.11 3.48 -3.60
C LEU A 29 12.73 2.85 -4.85
N ALA A 30 12.08 2.95 -6.01
CA ALA A 30 12.60 2.47 -7.28
C ALA A 30 13.91 3.20 -7.66
N ALA A 31 14.00 4.51 -7.42
CA ALA A 31 15.23 5.27 -7.62
C ALA A 31 16.40 4.81 -6.72
N LEU A 32 16.10 4.16 -5.59
CA LEU A 32 17.08 3.53 -4.70
C LEU A 32 17.38 2.07 -5.08
N GLY A 33 16.83 1.56 -6.19
CA GLY A 33 17.02 0.19 -6.67
C GLY A 33 16.13 -0.84 -5.99
N VAL A 34 15.10 -0.41 -5.25
CA VAL A 34 14.11 -1.33 -4.67
C VAL A 34 13.22 -1.87 -5.79
N THR A 35 13.21 -3.18 -5.97
CA THR A 35 12.42 -3.87 -7.00
C THR A 35 11.19 -4.58 -6.44
N TRP A 36 11.02 -4.58 -5.11
CA TRP A 36 9.94 -5.29 -4.43
C TRP A 36 9.48 -4.56 -3.17
N VAL A 37 8.17 -4.52 -2.95
CA VAL A 37 7.52 -3.93 -1.77
C VAL A 37 6.40 -4.86 -1.29
N GLN A 38 6.25 -4.97 0.04
CA GLN A 38 5.16 -5.72 0.67
C GLN A 38 4.04 -4.76 1.10
N VAL A 39 2.79 -5.13 0.82
CA VAL A 39 1.61 -4.43 1.31
C VAL A 39 0.99 -5.22 2.45
N GLY A 40 0.71 -4.54 3.58
CA GLY A 40 0.04 -5.14 4.73
C GLY A 40 -1.47 -5.20 4.50
N LEU A 41 -2.06 -6.36 4.78
CA LEU A 41 -3.52 -6.54 4.75
C LEU A 41 -4.09 -6.54 6.18
N PRO A 42 -5.33 -6.06 6.37
CA PRO A 42 -5.99 -6.10 7.66
C PRO A 42 -6.25 -7.55 8.06
N GLY A 43 -6.17 -7.87 9.36
CA GLY A 43 -6.34 -9.24 9.87
C GLY A 43 -7.63 -9.45 10.68
N ASP A 44 -8.48 -8.43 10.78
CA ASP A 44 -9.67 -8.42 11.63
C ASP A 44 -10.87 -9.17 11.02
N SER A 45 -10.99 -9.19 9.69
CA SER A 45 -12.07 -9.90 9.00
C SER A 45 -11.72 -10.21 7.54
N LEU A 46 -12.19 -11.35 7.02
CA LEU A 46 -12.06 -11.71 5.61
C LEU A 46 -12.73 -10.68 4.69
N ALA A 47 -13.89 -10.16 5.09
CA ALA A 47 -14.59 -9.14 4.31
C ALA A 47 -13.72 -7.88 4.18
N HIS A 48 -13.09 -7.45 5.27
CA HIS A 48 -12.22 -6.28 5.27
C HIS A 48 -10.93 -6.49 4.47
N VAL A 49 -10.41 -7.72 4.44
CA VAL A 49 -9.30 -8.10 3.55
C VAL A 49 -9.68 -7.94 2.09
N LEU A 50 -10.84 -8.49 1.69
CA LEU A 50 -11.28 -8.45 0.29
C LEU A 50 -11.51 -7.01 -0.17
N GLU A 51 -12.19 -6.20 0.63
CA GLU A 51 -12.38 -4.77 0.38
C GLU A 51 -11.05 -4.03 0.21
N SER A 52 -10.06 -4.34 1.06
CA SER A 52 -8.73 -3.70 0.97
C SER A 52 -7.96 -4.12 -0.28
N ILE A 53 -8.09 -5.38 -0.73
CA ILE A 53 -7.48 -5.87 -1.96
C ILE A 53 -8.12 -5.18 -3.18
N GLU A 54 -9.45 -5.13 -3.23
CA GLU A 54 -10.18 -4.49 -4.32
C GLU A 54 -9.84 -3.00 -4.42
N ARG A 55 -9.87 -2.30 -3.28
CA ARG A 55 -9.47 -0.89 -3.21
C ARG A 55 -8.04 -0.67 -3.69
N PHE A 56 -7.10 -1.50 -3.26
CA PHE A 56 -5.71 -1.39 -3.70
C PHE A 56 -5.59 -1.63 -5.21
N TRP A 57 -6.29 -2.62 -5.75
CA TRP A 57 -6.31 -2.90 -7.18
C TRP A 57 -6.77 -1.69 -7.98
N THR A 58 -7.96 -1.15 -7.66
CA THR A 58 -8.56 -0.04 -8.41
C THR A 58 -7.72 1.24 -8.32
N LEU A 59 -7.15 1.54 -7.16
CA LEU A 59 -6.46 2.81 -6.93
C LEU A 59 -4.98 2.81 -7.31
N VAL A 60 -4.33 1.65 -7.35
CA VAL A 60 -2.87 1.55 -7.54
C VAL A 60 -2.50 0.78 -8.80
N ILE A 61 -3.25 -0.28 -9.15
CA ILE A 61 -2.90 -1.16 -10.28
C ILE A 61 -3.61 -0.72 -11.56
N ASP A 62 -4.93 -0.48 -11.51
CA ASP A 62 -5.68 -0.04 -12.69
C ASP A 62 -5.42 1.44 -13.06
N ALA A 63 -4.96 2.23 -12.10
CA ALA A 63 -4.70 3.66 -12.28
C ALA A 63 -3.30 4.00 -12.83
N ALA A 64 -2.36 3.05 -12.81
CA ALA A 64 -0.95 3.21 -13.20
C ALA A 64 -0.70 2.69 -14.63
#